data_AF-A0A8X8B605-F1
#
_entry.id   AF-A0A8X8B605-F1
#
_cell.length_a   1.000
_cell.length_b   1.000
_cell.length_c   1.000
_cell.angle_alpha   90.00
_cell.angle_beta   90.00
_cell.angle_gamma   90.00
#
_symmetry.space_group_name_H-M   'P 1'
#
loop_
_entity.id
_entity.type
_entity.pdbx_description
1 polymer ?
#
loop_
_entity_poly.entity_id
_entity_poly.type
_entity_poly.pdbx_seq_one_letter_code
_entity_poly.pdbx_strand_id
1 'polypeptide(L)'
;MNSIKQRDEISLSQNTIALKGFALALQLVIVEACPSLTEVVQEACSSSESDSDDDNVDCMARKTKKQTLSPSHTRKVDRKAEASVRCIIPQDPARPLEECSVVWSDEVNDIKVENLVMLIYANQTFTKDMFKGGATKADVDRMRVLGRAEGKKTDNGEAEVNSSHHDG
;
A
#
# COMPACT_ATOMS: atom_id res chain seq x y z
N MET A 1 1.58 -2.50 15.99
CA MET A 1 1.96 -2.05 14.62
C MET A 1 2.89 -0.87 14.78
N ASN A 2 4.15 -0.99 14.34
CA ASN A 2 5.12 0.10 14.46
C ASN A 2 4.86 1.13 13.36
N SER A 3 5.03 2.41 13.68
CA SER A 3 4.81 3.53 12.76
C SER A 3 5.73 3.42 11.54
N ILE A 4 5.30 3.91 10.37
CA ILE A 4 6.17 3.99 9.19
C ILE A 4 7.43 4.82 9.46
N LYS A 5 7.34 5.79 10.39
CA LYS A 5 8.47 6.62 10.84
C LYS A 5 9.54 5.83 11.61
N GLN A 6 9.22 4.62 12.07
CA GLN A 6 10.11 3.75 12.83
C GLN A 6 10.71 2.63 11.96
N ARG A 7 10.35 2.55 10.67
CA ARG A 7 10.91 1.56 9.75
C ARG A 7 12.20 2.09 9.15
N ASP A 8 13.17 1.20 8.98
CA ASP A 8 14.44 1.48 8.34
C ASP A 8 14.31 1.55 6.81
N GLU A 9 15.26 2.22 6.18
CA GLU A 9 15.28 2.51 4.75
C GLU A 9 15.32 1.23 3.91
N ILE A 10 15.97 0.17 4.41
CA ILE A 10 16.01 -1.14 3.74
C ILE A 10 14.61 -1.75 3.71
N SER A 11 13.91 -1.81 4.85
CA SER A 11 12.53 -2.32 4.91
C SER A 11 11.55 -1.51 4.07
N LEU A 12 11.75 -0.19 3.97
CA LEU A 12 10.91 0.69 3.13
C LEU A 12 11.19 0.52 1.63
N SER A 13 12.41 0.12 1.27
CA SER A 13 12.86 -0.02 -0.13
C SER A 13 12.51 -1.34 -0.82
N GLN A 14 11.60 -2.14 -0.24
CA GLN A 14 11.16 -3.40 -0.85
C GLN A 14 10.28 -3.13 -2.07
N ASN A 15 10.51 -3.87 -3.17
CA ASN A 15 9.72 -3.76 -4.41
C ASN A 15 8.23 -4.05 -4.20
N THR A 16 7.90 -4.80 -3.16
CA THR A 16 6.54 -5.23 -2.86
C THR A 16 6.37 -5.39 -1.35
N ILE A 17 5.77 -4.40 -0.69
CA ILE A 17 4.94 -4.69 0.48
C ILE A 17 3.70 -5.43 -0.03
N ALA A 18 3.16 -6.38 0.74
CA ALA A 18 1.95 -7.16 0.40
C ALA A 18 0.70 -6.25 0.26
N LEU A 19 0.68 -5.42 -0.79
CA LEU A 19 -0.39 -4.53 -1.19
C LEU A 19 -1.58 -5.33 -1.73
N LYS A 20 -1.37 -6.55 -2.22
CA LYS A 20 -2.47 -7.32 -2.83
C LYS A 20 -3.61 -7.59 -1.84
N GLY A 21 -3.28 -7.97 -0.60
CA GLY A 21 -4.28 -8.16 0.46
C GLY A 21 -4.87 -6.84 0.97
N PHE A 22 -4.03 -5.83 1.12
CA PHE A 22 -4.46 -4.50 1.57
C PHE A 22 -5.36 -3.78 0.56
N ALA A 23 -4.96 -3.74 -0.72
CA ALA A 23 -5.73 -3.16 -1.81
C ALA A 23 -7.06 -3.91 -2.01
N LEU A 24 -7.06 -5.24 -1.90
CA LEU A 24 -8.29 -6.02 -1.92
C LEU A 24 -9.20 -5.64 -0.74
N ALA A 25 -8.66 -5.54 0.47
CA ALA A 25 -9.45 -5.12 1.65
C ALA A 25 -10.03 -3.70 1.48
N LEU A 26 -9.24 -2.75 0.99
CA LEU A 26 -9.72 -1.40 0.65
C LEU A 26 -10.83 -1.45 -0.39
N GLN A 27 -10.67 -2.28 -1.42
CA GLN A 27 -11.66 -2.41 -2.47
C GLN A 27 -12.98 -2.97 -1.93
N LEU A 28 -12.93 -3.97 -1.05
CA LEU A 28 -14.12 -4.51 -0.39
C LEU A 28 -14.83 -3.45 0.45
N VAL A 29 -14.08 -2.64 1.19
CA VAL A 29 -14.64 -1.51 1.96
C VAL A 29 -15.33 -0.50 1.04
N ILE A 30 -14.70 -0.13 -0.08
CA ILE A 30 -15.24 0.84 -1.05
C ILE A 30 -16.52 0.31 -1.71
N VAL A 31 -16.54 -0.97 -2.10
CA VAL A 31 -17.72 -1.61 -2.72
C VAL A 31 -18.88 -1.70 -1.73
N GLU A 32 -18.61 -2.03 -0.48
CA GLU A 32 -19.64 -2.13 0.56
C GLU A 32 -20.18 -0.75 0.96
N ALA A 33 -19.31 0.27 0.99
CA ALA A 33 -19.69 1.65 1.29
C ALA A 33 -20.39 2.35 0.11
N CYS A 34 -20.05 2.00 -1.14
CA CYS A 34 -20.61 2.63 -2.34
C CYS A 34 -21.02 1.57 -3.39
N PRO A 35 -22.22 0.97 -3.24
CA PRO A 35 -22.66 -0.15 -4.08
C PRO A 35 -22.74 0.16 -5.58
N SER A 36 -23.06 1.41 -5.96
CA SER A 36 -23.21 1.85 -7.36
C SER A 36 -21.94 1.71 -8.21
N LEU A 37 -20.78 1.55 -7.55
CA LEU A 37 -19.50 1.23 -8.22
C LEU A 37 -19.46 -0.19 -8.81
N THR A 38 -20.34 -1.09 -8.39
CA THR A 38 -20.38 -2.49 -8.84
C THR A 38 -21.60 -2.86 -9.66
N GLU A 39 -22.63 -2.01 -9.68
CA GLU A 39 -23.93 -2.28 -10.31
C GLU A 39 -23.86 -2.47 -11.84
N VAL A 40 -22.73 -2.17 -12.49
CA VAL A 40 -22.57 -2.26 -13.97
C VAL A 40 -21.37 -3.10 -14.41
N VAL A 41 -20.56 -3.68 -13.50
CA VAL A 41 -19.43 -4.56 -13.89
C VAL A 41 -19.91 -6.01 -14.09
N GLN A 42 -21.00 -6.18 -14.84
CA GLN A 42 -21.47 -7.46 -15.36
C GLN A 42 -21.15 -7.66 -16.84
N GLU A 43 -20.47 -6.71 -17.48
CA GLU A 43 -19.92 -6.91 -18.81
C GLU A 43 -18.54 -7.57 -18.70
N ALA A 44 -18.44 -8.72 -19.35
CA ALA A 44 -17.30 -9.62 -19.33
C ALA A 44 -15.97 -8.87 -19.39
N CYS A 45 -15.13 -9.07 -18.38
CA CYS A 45 -13.70 -8.84 -18.53
C CYS A 45 -13.25 -9.64 -19.76
N SER A 46 -12.99 -8.93 -20.87
CA SER A 46 -12.35 -9.51 -22.04
C SER A 46 -10.92 -9.87 -21.62
N SER A 47 -10.74 -11.12 -21.20
CA SER A 47 -9.42 -11.68 -20.89
C SER A 47 -8.69 -11.97 -22.19
N SER A 48 -7.64 -11.21 -22.48
CA SER A 48 -6.56 -11.65 -23.35
C SER A 48 -5.27 -11.64 -22.54
N GLU A 49 -5.07 -12.70 -21.78
CA GLU A 49 -3.78 -13.11 -21.22
C GLU A 49 -3.76 -14.63 -21.47
N SER A 50 -3.40 -15.00 -22.70
CA SER A 50 -3.26 -16.39 -23.14
C SER A 50 -1.81 -16.77 -22.96
N ASP A 51 -1.53 -17.62 -21.97
CA ASP A 51 -0.40 -18.55 -22.02
C ASP A 51 -0.90 -19.94 -21.61
N SER A 52 -0.96 -20.82 -22.63
CA SER A 52 -0.97 -22.29 -22.56
C SER A 52 0.16 -22.76 -21.63
N ASP A 53 0.13 -23.83 -20.86
CA ASP A 53 -0.53 -25.14 -20.94
C ASP A 53 -0.70 -25.71 -19.51
N ASP A 54 -1.61 -26.67 -19.34
CA ASP A 54 -1.46 -27.93 -18.57
C ASP A 54 -2.64 -28.29 -17.65
N ASP A 55 -2.83 -29.60 -17.49
CA ASP A 55 -4.08 -30.34 -17.46
C ASP A 55 -5.06 -30.18 -16.27
N ASN A 56 -6.34 -30.11 -16.66
CA ASN A 56 -7.55 -30.66 -16.05
C ASN A 56 -7.48 -31.25 -14.62
N VAL A 57 -8.00 -30.51 -13.63
CA VAL A 57 -8.83 -31.10 -12.55
C VAL A 57 -10.03 -30.20 -12.26
N ASP A 58 -11.22 -30.78 -12.44
CA ASP A 58 -12.51 -30.21 -12.06
C ASP A 58 -12.55 -29.96 -10.54
N CYS A 59 -12.50 -28.68 -10.17
CA CYS A 59 -13.04 -28.23 -8.91
C CYS A 59 -13.82 -26.97 -9.23
N MET A 60 -15.13 -27.02 -8.98
CA MET A 60 -16.07 -25.91 -8.90
C MET A 60 -15.66 -24.90 -7.80
N ALA A 61 -14.42 -24.41 -7.85
CA ALA A 61 -14.01 -23.17 -7.24
C ALA A 61 -14.84 -22.11 -7.93
N ARG A 62 -15.93 -21.71 -7.26
CA ARG A 62 -16.66 -20.47 -7.52
C ARG A 62 -15.62 -19.48 -8.02
N LYS A 63 -15.59 -19.23 -9.33
CA LYS A 63 -14.73 -18.23 -9.93
C LYS A 63 -15.10 -16.99 -9.15
N THR A 64 -14.27 -16.59 -8.20
CA THR A 64 -14.45 -15.35 -7.47
C THR A 64 -14.26 -14.33 -8.56
N LYS A 65 -15.40 -13.95 -9.16
CA LYS A 65 -15.50 -12.93 -10.19
C LYS A 65 -14.67 -11.81 -9.61
N LYS A 66 -13.53 -11.53 -10.24
CA LYS A 66 -12.63 -10.49 -9.77
C LYS A 66 -13.50 -9.24 -9.77
N GLN A 67 -14.05 -8.89 -8.60
CA GLN A 67 -14.72 -7.62 -8.42
C GLN A 67 -13.56 -6.67 -8.56
N THR A 68 -13.39 -6.12 -9.75
CA THR A 68 -12.35 -5.15 -10.08
C THR A 68 -13.12 -3.90 -10.44
N LEU A 69 -12.91 -2.84 -9.65
CA LEU A 69 -13.53 -1.55 -9.93
C LEU A 69 -12.99 -1.05 -11.27
N SER A 70 -13.88 -0.63 -12.16
CA SER A 70 -13.51 -0.02 -13.43
C SER A 70 -13.36 1.49 -13.23
N PRO A 71 -12.16 2.08 -13.40
CA PRO A 71 -11.96 3.52 -13.24
C PRO A 71 -12.85 4.36 -14.17
N SER A 72 -13.17 3.84 -15.37
CA SER A 72 -14.05 4.52 -16.32
C SER A 72 -15.50 4.53 -15.85
N HIS A 73 -15.97 3.46 -15.22
CA HIS A 73 -17.29 3.40 -14.59
C HIS A 73 -17.37 4.32 -13.39
N THR A 74 -16.40 4.26 -12.48
CA THR A 74 -16.33 5.14 -11.30
C THR A 74 -16.43 6.61 -11.70
N ARG A 75 -15.71 7.04 -12.75
CA ARG A 75 -15.78 8.42 -13.26
C ARG A 75 -17.17 8.79 -13.81
N LYS A 76 -17.91 7.84 -14.40
CA LYS A 76 -19.27 8.08 -14.89
C LYS A 76 -20.24 8.26 -13.72
N VAL A 77 -20.17 7.39 -12.71
CA VAL A 77 -21.00 7.47 -11.50
C VAL A 77 -20.75 8.80 -10.77
N ASP A 78 -19.48 9.17 -10.62
CA ASP A 78 -19.05 10.44 -10.03
C ASP A 78 -19.62 11.66 -10.78
N ARG A 79 -19.44 11.73 -12.10
CA ARG A 79 -19.98 12.84 -12.92
C ARG A 79 -21.49 12.99 -12.86
N LYS A 80 -22.21 11.89 -12.69
CA LYS A 80 -23.68 11.90 -12.61
C LYS A 80 -24.18 12.17 -11.19
N ALA A 81 -23.28 12.29 -10.20
CA ALA A 81 -23.61 12.37 -8.79
C ALA A 81 -24.50 11.20 -8.31
N GLU A 82 -24.32 10.02 -8.92
CA GLU A 82 -25.06 8.78 -8.59
C GLU A 82 -24.34 7.96 -7.49
N ALA A 83 -23.25 8.49 -6.92
CA ALA A 83 -22.51 7.85 -5.84
C ALA A 83 -23.22 8.10 -4.50
N SER A 84 -23.98 7.12 -4.02
CA SER A 84 -24.44 7.09 -2.63
C SER A 84 -23.41 6.36 -1.77
N VAL A 85 -22.94 7.02 -0.71
CA VAL A 85 -21.99 6.45 0.25
C VAL A 85 -22.70 6.21 1.57
N ARG A 86 -22.64 4.97 2.07
CA ARG A 86 -23.17 4.58 3.38
C ARG A 86 -22.03 4.28 4.35
N CYS A 87 -22.23 4.64 5.61
CA CYS A 87 -21.32 4.20 6.66
C CYS A 87 -21.48 2.69 6.89
N ILE A 88 -20.38 1.94 6.78
CA ILE A 88 -20.36 0.48 7.02
C ILE A 88 -20.11 0.13 8.48
N ILE A 89 -19.77 1.13 9.30
CA ILE A 89 -19.53 0.98 10.73
C ILE A 89 -20.82 1.34 11.47
N PRO A 90 -21.42 0.41 12.24
CA PRO A 90 -22.59 0.71 13.05
C PRO A 90 -22.29 1.83 14.04
N GLN A 91 -23.25 2.74 14.25
CA GLN A 91 -23.11 3.73 15.32
C GLN A 91 -23.14 3.07 16.68
N ASP A 92 -22.24 3.47 17.58
CA ASP A 92 -22.23 3.05 18.97
C ASP A 92 -23.34 3.80 19.74
N PRO A 93 -24.40 3.14 20.22
CA PRO A 93 -25.49 3.81 20.92
C PRO A 93 -25.03 4.49 22.21
N ALA A 94 -23.96 4.00 22.84
CA ALA A 94 -23.41 4.58 24.06
C ALA A 94 -22.49 5.78 23.77
N ARG A 95 -22.02 5.92 22.52
CA ARG A 95 -21.16 7.02 22.07
C ARG A 95 -21.60 7.51 20.69
N PRO A 96 -22.72 8.26 20.62
CA PRO A 96 -23.19 8.86 19.37
C PRO A 96 -22.10 9.75 18.78
N LEU A 97 -21.85 9.59 17.47
CA LEU A 97 -20.89 10.41 16.76
C LEU A 97 -21.58 11.70 16.33
N GLU A 98 -21.13 12.84 16.83
CA GLU A 98 -21.57 14.14 16.32
C GLU A 98 -20.85 14.41 15.00
N GLU A 99 -21.57 14.41 13.87
CA GLU A 99 -20.97 14.55 12.54
C GLU A 99 -20.13 15.83 12.40
N CYS A 100 -20.53 16.92 13.06
CA CYS A 100 -19.79 18.19 13.10
C CYS A 100 -18.47 18.12 13.89
N SER A 101 -18.23 17.07 14.67
CA SER A 101 -16.99 16.85 15.42
C SER A 101 -15.91 16.13 14.60
N VAL A 102 -16.28 15.50 13.48
CA VAL A 102 -15.36 14.80 12.56
C VAL A 102 -15.03 15.68 11.36
N VAL A 103 -14.85 16.96 11.61
CA VAL A 103 -14.43 17.93 10.60
C VAL A 103 -12.91 18.00 10.64
N TRP A 104 -12.29 17.63 9.53
CA TRP A 104 -10.89 17.95 9.30
C TRP A 104 -10.84 19.44 8.97
N SER A 105 -9.86 20.17 9.50
CA SER A 105 -9.58 21.52 9.00
C SER A 105 -9.26 21.39 7.52
N ASP A 106 -10.21 21.76 6.67
CA ASP A 106 -10.21 21.49 5.23
C ASP A 106 -9.12 22.27 4.50
N GLU A 107 -8.49 23.25 5.15
CA GLU A 107 -7.47 24.09 4.52
C GLU A 107 -6.40 24.51 5.55
N VAL A 108 -5.55 23.58 5.98
CA VAL A 108 -4.31 23.97 6.67
C VAL A 108 -3.38 24.56 5.63
N ASN A 109 -3.28 25.89 5.61
CA ASN A 109 -2.37 26.60 4.71
C ASN A 109 -0.91 26.13 4.96
N ASP A 110 -0.36 25.39 4.01
CA ASP A 110 1.04 24.97 4.02
C ASP A 110 1.83 25.85 3.04
N ILE A 111 2.61 26.77 3.61
CA ILE A 111 3.47 27.68 2.87
C ILE A 111 4.44 26.96 1.92
N LYS A 112 4.82 25.71 2.20
CA LYS A 112 5.69 24.92 1.31
C LYS A 112 4.94 24.46 0.07
N VAL A 113 3.66 24.12 0.21
CA VAL A 113 2.79 23.76 -0.91
C VAL A 113 2.52 25.00 -1.77
N GLU A 114 2.20 26.13 -1.15
CA GLU A 114 1.97 27.39 -1.85
C GLU A 114 3.20 27.81 -2.68
N ASN A 115 4.40 27.74 -2.09
CA ASN A 115 5.65 28.02 -2.78
C ASN A 115 5.89 27.07 -3.96
N LEU A 116 5.57 25.79 -3.81
CA LEU A 116 5.71 24.80 -4.89
C LEU A 116 4.76 25.12 -6.05
N VAL A 117 3.49 25.43 -5.74
CA VAL A 117 2.46 25.81 -6.71
C VAL A 117 2.86 27.09 -7.45
N MET A 118 3.36 28.10 -6.75
CA MET A 118 3.88 29.34 -7.34
C MET A 118 5.01 29.05 -8.35
N LEU A 119 5.97 28.18 -8.01
CA LEU A 119 7.06 27.80 -8.92
C LEU A 119 6.55 27.04 -10.15
N ILE A 120 5.52 26.19 -9.99
CA ILE A 120 4.88 25.52 -11.13
C ILE A 120 4.26 26.54 -12.08
N TYR A 121 3.52 27.53 -11.57
CA TYR A 121 2.93 28.60 -12.39
C TYR A 121 3.99 29.51 -13.05
N ALA A 122 5.17 29.62 -12.46
CA ALA A 122 6.32 30.30 -13.04
C ALA A 122 7.09 29.46 -14.08
N ASN A 123 6.59 28.27 -14.44
CA ASN A 123 7.24 27.29 -15.32
C ASN A 123 8.68 26.94 -14.89
N GLN A 124 8.95 26.90 -13.58
CA GLN A 124 10.24 26.46 -13.08
C GLN A 124 10.46 24.98 -13.39
N THR A 125 11.67 24.63 -13.83
CA THR A 125 12.07 23.26 -14.10
C THR A 125 12.62 22.63 -12.83
N PHE A 126 11.89 21.66 -12.29
CA PHE A 126 12.34 20.91 -11.13
C PHE A 126 13.39 19.86 -11.54
N THR A 127 14.56 19.90 -10.92
CA THR A 127 15.59 18.87 -11.07
C THR A 127 15.71 18.05 -9.79
N LYS A 128 16.29 16.85 -9.91
CA LYS A 128 16.50 15.95 -8.78
C LYS A 128 17.27 16.60 -7.63
N ASP A 129 18.22 17.48 -7.94
CA ASP A 129 19.09 18.13 -6.96
C ASP A 129 18.35 19.15 -6.08
N MET A 130 17.15 19.58 -6.49
CA MET A 130 16.30 20.49 -5.72
C MET A 130 15.58 19.79 -4.56
N PHE A 131 15.42 18.46 -4.62
CA PHE A 131 14.78 17.66 -3.57
C PHE A 131 15.85 16.99 -2.72
N LYS A 132 16.23 17.67 -1.62
CA LYS A 132 17.24 17.16 -0.69
C LYS A 132 16.61 16.24 0.36
N GLY A 133 17.25 15.11 0.62
CA GLY A 133 16.86 14.15 1.65
C GLY A 133 16.57 12.75 1.11
N GLY A 134 16.43 11.79 2.03
CA GLY A 134 16.24 10.38 1.70
C GLY A 134 17.53 9.66 1.28
N ALA A 135 17.51 8.32 1.31
CA ALA A 135 18.59 7.48 0.83
C ALA A 135 18.44 7.24 -0.68
N THR A 136 19.54 7.33 -1.43
CA THR A 136 19.55 6.94 -2.85
C THR A 136 19.50 5.42 -2.99
N LYS A 137 19.15 4.92 -4.20
CA LYS A 137 19.21 3.48 -4.49
C LYS A 137 20.58 2.89 -4.16
N ALA A 138 21.66 3.59 -4.52
CA ALA A 138 23.02 3.14 -4.23
C ALA A 138 23.30 3.12 -2.73
N ASP A 139 22.77 4.06 -1.95
CA ASP A 139 22.93 4.08 -0.49
C ASP A 139 22.20 2.90 0.14
N VAL A 140 20.96 2.65 -0.28
CA VAL A 140 20.17 1.49 0.15
C VAL A 140 20.84 0.17 -0.22
N ASP A 141 21.40 0.06 -1.43
CA ASP A 141 22.13 -1.14 -1.86
C ASP A 141 23.38 -1.37 -0.98
N ARG A 142 24.11 -0.32 -0.62
CA ARG A 142 25.22 -0.42 0.35
C ARG A 142 24.73 -0.83 1.73
N MET A 143 23.64 -0.25 2.22
CA MET A 143 23.03 -0.61 3.50
C MET A 143 22.61 -2.09 3.54
N ARG A 144 22.05 -2.63 2.45
CA ARG A 144 21.70 -4.06 2.31
C ARG A 144 22.92 -4.97 2.41
N VAL A 145 24.03 -4.58 1.79
CA VAL A 145 25.28 -5.35 1.86
C VAL A 145 25.86 -5.32 3.28
N LEU A 146 25.90 -4.15 3.91
CA LEU A 146 26.39 -3.98 5.28
C LEU A 146 25.54 -4.76 6.29
N GLY A 147 24.21 -4.67 6.23
CA GLY A 147 23.32 -5.41 7.13
C GLY A 147 23.46 -6.94 7.01
N ARG A 148 23.76 -7.46 5.80
CA ARG A 148 24.06 -8.90 5.60
C ARG A 148 25.41 -9.32 6.19
N ALA A 149 26.39 -8.41 6.20
CA ALA A 149 27.72 -8.68 6.77
C ALA A 149 27.69 -8.65 8.31
N GLU A 150 26.86 -7.80 8.90
CA GLU A 150 26.69 -7.69 10.35
C GLU A 150 25.95 -8.91 10.94
N GLY A 151 24.88 -9.39 10.28
CA GLY A 151 24.18 -10.61 10.70
C GLY A 151 25.01 -11.90 10.57
N LYS A 152 26.07 -11.90 9.75
CA LYS A 152 27.00 -13.03 9.63
C LYS A 152 28.09 -13.05 10.71
N LYS A 153 28.38 -11.91 11.35
CA LYS A 153 29.38 -11.86 12.43
C LYS A 153 28.84 -12.37 13.76
N THR A 154 27.52 -12.30 13.97
CA THR A 154 26.88 -12.79 15.21
C THR A 154 26.70 -14.31 15.24
N ASP A 155 26.71 -14.99 14.10
CA ASP A 155 26.52 -16.46 14.00
C ASP A 155 27.82 -17.26 14.22
N ASN A 156 28.98 -16.61 14.10
CA ASN A 156 30.28 -17.27 14.23
C ASN A 156 30.89 -17.19 15.65
N GLY A 157 30.12 -16.77 16.66
CA GLY A 157 30.61 -16.52 18.03
C GLY A 157 30.39 -17.64 19.05
N GLU A 158 29.64 -18.70 18.72
CA GLU A 158 29.22 -19.74 19.70
C GLU A 158 29.88 -21.12 19.50
N ALA A 159 31.05 -21.20 18.86
CA ALA A 159 31.70 -22.48 18.61
C ALA A 159 33.18 -22.52 19.04
N GLU A 160 33.53 -22.08 20.25
CA GLU A 160 34.88 -22.36 20.77
C GLU A 160 35.06 -22.24 22.31
N VAL A 161 34.23 -22.91 23.13
CA VAL A 161 34.65 -23.31 24.49
C VAL A 161 33.97 -24.63 24.86
N ASN A 162 34.67 -25.75 24.65
CA ASN A 162 34.66 -26.91 25.55
C ASN A 162 35.62 -28.00 25.02
N SER A 163 36.92 -27.80 25.26
CA SER A 163 37.85 -28.92 25.35
C SER A 163 38.75 -28.72 26.57
N SER A 164 38.47 -29.43 27.65
CA SER A 164 39.50 -30.10 28.46
C SER A 164 38.87 -30.75 29.70
N HIS A 165 39.14 -32.05 29.84
CA HIS A 165 39.37 -32.82 31.07
C HIS A 165 38.66 -34.18 31.03
N HIS A 166 39.35 -35.15 30.42
CA HIS A 166 39.26 -36.55 30.78
C HIS A 166 40.68 -37.09 30.92
N ASP A 167 41.02 -37.53 32.12
CA ASP A 167 42.12 -38.40 32.57
C ASP A 167 42.17 -38.16 34.08
N GLY A 168 42.12 -39.12 34.99
CA GLY A 168 42.17 -40.58 34.99
C GLY A 168 42.44 -40.96 36.44
#